data_AF-A0A0C9TZP6-F1
#
_entry.id   AF-A0A0C9TZP6-F1
#
_cell.length_a   1.000
_cell.length_b   1.000
_cell.length_c   1.000
_cell.angle_alpha   90.00
_cell.angle_beta   90.00
_cell.angle_gamma   90.00
#
_symmetry.space_group_name_H-M   'P 1'
#
loop_
_entity.id
_entity.type
_entity.pdbx_description
1 polymer ?
#
loop_
_entity_poly.entity_id
_entity_poly.type
_entity_poly.pdbx_seq_one_letter_code
_entity_poly.pdbx_strand_id
1 'polypeptide(L)' 'YPNIHRMALDCLSVPATSTAVEHVFSQGRQLPHFTRNQLSARSMRAFPCLGPWVRHDMI' A
#
# COMPACT_ATOMS: atom_id res chain seq x y z
N TYR A 1 24.73 4.88 -20.05
CA TYR A 1 23.89 6.04 -19.73
C TYR A 1 23.22 5.88 -18.36
N PRO A 2 23.90 6.27 -17.26
CA PRO A 2 23.39 6.04 -15.90
C PRO A 2 22.09 6.83 -15.60
N ASN A 3 21.95 8.03 -16.15
CA ASN A 3 20.80 8.90 -15.85
C ASN A 3 19.51 8.46 -16.57
N ILE A 4 19.61 8.02 -17.82
CA ILE A 4 18.46 7.56 -18.61
C ILE A 4 17.89 6.26 -18.03
N HIS A 5 18.78 5.35 -17.60
CA HIS A 5 18.37 4.11 -16.96
C HIS A 5 17.58 4.36 -15.66
N ARG A 6 18.02 5.33 -14.84
CA ARG A 6 17.30 5.71 -13.63
C ARG A 6 15.93 6.31 -13.93
N MET A 7 15.85 7.19 -14.93
CA MET A 7 14.58 7.79 -15.37
C MET A 7 13.59 6.74 -15.89
N ALA A 8 14.07 5.74 -16.64
CA ALA A 8 13.25 4.66 -17.14
C ALA A 8 12.69 3.79 -16.00
N LEU A 9 13.51 3.48 -14.99
CA LEU A 9 13.05 2.76 -13.79
C LEU A 9 12.00 3.56 -13.02
N ASP A 10 12.21 4.85 -12.83
CA ASP A 10 11.25 5.72 -12.13
C ASP A 10 9.91 5.76 -12.89
N CYS A 11 9.93 5.93 -14.22
CA CYS A 11 8.71 5.90 -15.05
C CYS A 11 7.98 4.55 -15.02
N LEU A 12 8.71 3.43 -14.95
CA LEU A 12 8.14 2.08 -14.94
C LEU A 12 7.71 1.62 -13.53
N SER A 13 8.19 2.28 -12.48
CA SER A 13 7.81 1.98 -11.09
C SER A 13 6.39 2.45 -10.74
N VAL A 14 5.85 3.41 -11.49
CA VAL A 14 4.48 3.88 -11.31
C VAL A 14 3.55 2.85 -11.97
N PRO A 15 2.70 2.15 -11.20
CA PRO A 15 1.75 1.22 -11.79
C PRO A 15 0.80 1.99 -12.72
N ALA A 16 0.60 1.48 -13.93
CA ALA A 16 -0.26 2.11 -14.94
C ALA A 16 -1.77 2.13 -14.55
N THR A 17 -2.12 1.55 -13.40
CA THR A 17 -3.51 1.38 -12.95
C THR A 17 -3.64 1.68 -11.45
N SER A 18 -4.74 2.33 -11.05
CA SER A 18 -5.09 2.55 -9.64
C SER A 18 -5.52 1.28 -8.92
N THR A 19 -5.67 0.17 -9.64
CA THR A 19 -6.22 -1.10 -9.15
C THR A 19 -5.38 -1.73 -8.05
N ALA A 20 -4.05 -1.53 -8.04
CA ALA A 20 -3.19 -2.02 -6.95
C ALA A 20 -3.54 -1.35 -5.60
N VAL A 21 -3.85 -0.06 -5.62
CA VAL A 21 -4.26 0.71 -4.45
C VAL A 21 -5.70 0.37 -4.07
N GLU A 22 -6.59 0.24 -5.06
CA GLU A 22 -7.98 -0.19 -4.83
C GLU A 22 -8.09 -1.62 -4.29
N HIS A 23 -7.20 -2.54 -4.67
CA HIS A 23 -7.15 -3.89 -4.13
C HIS A 23 -6.81 -3.87 -2.63
N VAL A 24 -5.80 -3.08 -2.23
CA VAL A 24 -5.45 -2.87 -0.82
C VAL A 24 -6.61 -2.23 -0.05
N PHE A 25 -7.31 -1.25 -0.63
CA PHE A 25 -8.50 -0.66 -0.01
C PHE A 25 -9.70 -1.61 0.02
N SER A 26 -9.85 -2.51 -0.96
CA SER A 26 -10.95 -3.48 -1.01
C SER A 26 -10.74 -4.61 0.00
N GLN A 27 -9.51 -5.13 0.11
CA GLN A 27 -9.13 -6.05 1.18
C GLN A 27 -9.21 -5.36 2.55
N GLY A 28 -8.80 -4.09 2.61
CA GLY A 28 -8.90 -3.25 3.80
C GLY A 28 -10.33 -2.90 4.20
N ARG A 29 -11.32 -2.88 3.29
CA ARG A 29 -12.73 -2.54 3.57
C ARG A 29 -13.45 -3.54 4.47
N GLN A 30 -12.96 -4.78 4.59
CA GLN A 30 -13.50 -5.76 5.56
C GLN A 30 -13.08 -5.44 7.00
N LEU A 31 -11.99 -4.70 7.22
CA LEU A 31 -11.53 -4.31 8.56
C LEU A 31 -12.34 -3.19 9.24
N PRO A 32 -12.71 -2.06 8.61
CA PRO A 32 -13.41 -0.99 9.31
C PRO A 32 -14.79 -1.39 9.81
N HIS A 33 -15.44 -2.40 9.21
CA HIS A 33 -16.73 -2.89 9.72
C HIS A 33 -16.56 -3.82 10.93
N PHE A 34 -15.55 -4.70 10.91
CA PHE A 34 -15.33 -5.69 11.98
C PHE A 34 -14.58 -5.11 13.19
N THR A 35 -13.71 -4.11 12.99
CA THR A 35 -12.82 -3.56 14.03
C THR A 35 -13.24 -2.16 14.52
N ARG A 36 -14.45 -1.71 14.15
CA ARG A 36 -15.00 -0.37 14.44
C ARG A 36 -15.25 -0.06 15.93
N ASN A 37 -14.84 -0.93 16.86
CA ASN A 37 -15.04 -0.68 18.27
C ASN A 37 -13.87 0.05 18.95
N GLN A 38 -12.63 0.05 18.40
CA GLN A 38 -11.47 0.61 19.14
C GLN A 38 -10.31 1.21 18.31
N LEU A 39 -10.30 1.16 16.97
CA LEU A 39 -9.16 1.67 16.18
C LEU A 39 -9.32 3.17 15.84
N SER A 40 -8.43 4.00 16.40
CA SER A 40 -8.28 5.41 16.05
C SER A 40 -7.95 5.63 14.56
N ALA A 41 -8.28 6.80 14.03
CA ALA A 41 -7.95 7.20 12.65
C ALA A 41 -6.45 7.09 12.31
N ARG A 42 -5.57 7.08 13.33
CA ARG A 42 -4.13 6.84 13.18
C ARG A 42 -3.82 5.38 12.83
N SER A 43 -4.42 4.43 13.55
CA SER A 43 -4.23 2.99 13.31
C SER A 43 -4.84 2.53 11.98
N MET A 44 -5.95 3.15 11.57
CA MET A 44 -6.56 2.87 10.27
C MET A 44 -5.64 3.23 9.08
N ARG A 45 -4.83 4.28 9.22
CA ARG A 45 -3.84 4.68 8.20
C ARG A 45 -2.58 3.79 8.20
N ALA A 46 -2.17 3.30 9.37
CA ALA A 46 -1.00 2.43 9.50
C ALA A 46 -1.28 0.98 9.05
N PHE A 47 -2.53 0.52 9.15
CA PHE A 47 -2.92 -0.85 8.82
C PHE A 47 -2.56 -1.30 7.38
N PRO A 48 -2.89 -0.54 6.31
CA PRO A 48 -2.52 -0.93 4.96
C PRO A 48 -1.00 -0.90 4.71
N CYS A 49 -0.21 -0.22 5.53
CA CYS A 49 1.26 -0.24 5.44
C CYS A 49 1.85 -1.54 6.01
N LEU A 50 1.22 -2.14 7.02
CA LEU A 50 1.72 -3.37 7.66
C LEU A 50 1.72 -4.58 6.70
N GLY A 51 0.70 -4.70 5.84
CA GLY A 51 0.60 -5.84 4.90
C GLY A 51 1.80 -5.93 3.94
N PRO A 52 2.14 -4.86 3.21
CA PRO A 52 3.34 -4.79 2.38
C PRO A 52 4.64 -4.97 3.16
N TRP A 53 4.74 -4.42 4.38
CA TRP A 53 5.98 -4.48 5.19
C TRP A 53 6.30 -5.92 5.63
N VAL A 54 5.29 -6.69 6.05
CA VAL A 54 5.46 -8.11 6.38
C VAL A 54 5.82 -8.93 5.13
N ARG A 55 5.26 -8.60 3.96
CA ARG A 55 5.59 -9.28 2.70
C ARG A 55 7.01 -8.96 2.19
N HIS A 56 7.53 -7.79 2.54
CA HIS A 56 8.89 -7.36 2.19
C HIS A 56 9.93 -7.66 3.29
N ASP A 57 9.58 -8.43 4.32
CA ASP A 57 10.47 -8.78 5.45
C ASP A 57 11.07 -7.55 6.14
N MET A 58 10.27 -6.48 6.24
CA MET A 58 10.68 -5.20 6.83
C MET A 58 10.39 -5.10 8.33
N ILE A 59 9.86 -6.16 8.95
CA ILE A 59 9.51 -6.29 10.38
C ILE A 59 9.97 -7.65 10.89
#